data_AF-A0A1B0DME4-F1
#
_entry.id   AF-A0A1B0DME4-F1
#
_cell.length_a   1.000
_cell.length_b   1.000
_cell.length_c   1.000
_cell.angle_alpha   90.00
_cell.angle_beta   90.00
_cell.angle_gamma   90.00
#
_symmetry.space_group_name_H-M   'P 1'
#
loop_
_entity.id
_entity.type
_entity.pdbx_description
1 polymer ?
#
loop_
_entity_poly.entity_id
_entity_poly.type
_entity_poly.pdbx_seq_one_letter_code
_entity_poly.pdbx_strand_id
1 'polypeptide(L)'
;MDYWHSNVPLKIMLLTEHNLIADALAHINPHWDDERIFQEARRVAIAEFQHISYYEWLPIFLGQKNMRNNGLIYETTPGSYVNDYDSSIDPRVINAFATAAFRYFHTQIEGRLDLLSEHRARTASLRLSDWLNRPVVVEAEFDNLCRGMVTQPEEDTDDNLDTEIKHFLFRLDNPIGQDLKAIDIQRNRDHGLASYNDFREFCGLKRATTFEDFLDLISPRHVEKLRAHYTSPEDVDLTVGGSLEAHVAGALAGPTFLCILTEQFFRTRKMTDKDVACPHVQFGAPAEQLTEVTAFMDLSLVYGNSDQMNAGLRTFSGGRMITEQRHGREWPPQNPNASTVCTMSSGNEPCYLAGDSRVNQNPGLTSLQ
;
A
#
# COMPACT_ATOMS: atom_id res chain seq x y z
N MET A 1 5.52 -4.50 -0.78
CA MET A 1 4.58 -3.39 -0.47
C MET A 1 3.87 -2.97 -1.77
N ASP A 2 3.41 -3.94 -2.58
CA ASP A 2 3.48 -3.74 -4.04
C ASP A 2 2.19 -3.23 -4.70
N TYR A 3 1.00 -3.53 -4.14
CA TYR A 3 -0.28 -3.20 -4.77
C TYR A 3 -1.10 -2.13 -4.03
N TRP A 4 -0.82 -1.94 -2.73
CA TRP A 4 -1.51 -0.97 -1.85
C TRP A 4 -1.32 0.49 -2.30
N HIS A 5 -0.20 0.77 -2.99
CA HIS A 5 0.16 2.09 -3.51
C HIS A 5 -0.11 2.25 -5.00
N SER A 6 -0.94 1.41 -5.61
CA SER A 6 -1.15 1.42 -7.07
C SER A 6 -2.40 2.21 -7.50
N ASN A 7 -3.15 2.80 -6.55
CA ASN A 7 -4.36 3.56 -6.82
C ASN A 7 -4.05 4.87 -7.53
N VAL A 8 -4.48 4.96 -8.79
CA VAL A 8 -4.23 6.13 -9.63
C VAL A 8 -4.95 7.38 -9.09
N PRO A 9 -6.27 7.36 -8.79
CA PRO A 9 -6.96 8.52 -8.23
C PRO A 9 -6.37 9.10 -6.93
N LEU A 10 -6.00 8.26 -5.96
CA LEU A 10 -5.46 8.70 -4.67
C LEU A 10 -4.14 9.46 -4.86
N LYS A 11 -3.28 8.99 -5.77
CA LYS A 11 -2.03 9.69 -6.10
C LYS A 11 -2.28 11.06 -6.72
N ILE A 12 -3.29 11.14 -7.59
CA ILE A 12 -3.71 12.40 -8.21
C ILE A 12 -4.24 13.36 -7.15
N MET A 13 -5.05 12.87 -6.21
CA MET A 13 -5.55 13.65 -5.07
C MET A 13 -4.39 14.17 -4.21
N LEU A 14 -3.44 13.31 -3.83
CA LEU A 14 -2.30 13.71 -2.99
C LEU A 14 -1.38 14.73 -3.67
N LEU A 15 -1.17 14.61 -4.99
CA LEU A 15 -0.42 15.61 -5.75
C LEU A 15 -1.18 16.94 -5.82
N THR A 16 -2.49 16.88 -6.07
CA THR A 16 -3.35 18.08 -6.11
C THR A 16 -3.37 18.77 -4.74
N GLU A 17 -3.47 17.99 -3.66
CA GLU A 17 -3.43 18.48 -2.28
C GLU A 17 -2.12 19.20 -1.98
N HIS A 18 -0.98 18.63 -2.39
CA HIS A 18 0.31 19.33 -2.28
C HIS A 18 0.28 20.71 -2.93
N ASN A 19 -0.21 20.81 -4.17
CA ASN A 19 -0.28 22.09 -4.89
C ASN A 19 -1.24 23.08 -4.24
N LEU A 20 -2.36 22.61 -3.68
CA LEU A 20 -3.30 23.44 -2.92
C LEU A 20 -2.65 24.01 -1.64
N ILE A 21 -1.93 23.16 -0.89
CA ILE A 21 -1.20 23.57 0.30
C ILE A 21 -0.09 24.57 -0.07
N ALA A 22 0.67 24.31 -1.15
CA ALA A 22 1.73 25.19 -1.63
C ALA A 22 1.19 26.59 -1.98
N ASP A 23 0.07 26.66 -2.72
CA ASP A 23 -0.57 27.93 -3.06
C ASP A 23 -1.03 28.71 -1.82
N ALA A 24 -1.63 28.02 -0.85
CA ALA A 24 -2.06 28.63 0.41
C ALA A 24 -0.87 29.15 1.22
N LEU A 25 0.22 28.38 1.32
CA LEU A 25 1.45 28.76 2.01
C LEU A 25 2.14 29.94 1.34
N ALA A 26 2.20 29.96 0.00
CA ALA A 26 2.76 31.07 -0.77
C ALA A 26 1.95 32.36 -0.56
N HIS A 27 0.62 32.26 -0.48
CA HIS A 27 -0.27 33.39 -0.21
C HIS A 27 -0.08 33.96 1.20
N ILE A 28 0.00 33.09 2.21
CA ILE A 28 0.14 33.50 3.62
C ILE A 28 1.57 33.96 3.93
N ASN A 29 2.58 33.40 3.25
CA ASN A 29 3.99 33.71 3.46
C ASN A 29 4.67 34.22 2.17
N PRO A 30 4.38 35.45 1.70
CA PRO A 30 4.99 35.99 0.47
C PRO A 30 6.51 36.16 0.49
N HIS A 31 7.13 35.97 1.66
CA HIS A 31 8.56 36.10 1.89
C HIS A 31 9.31 34.75 1.81
N TRP A 32 8.59 33.63 1.70
CA TRP A 32 9.21 32.32 1.53
C TRP A 32 9.65 32.13 0.08
N ASP A 33 10.79 31.46 -0.10
CA ASP A 33 11.25 31.01 -1.41
C ASP A 33 10.54 29.70 -1.83
N ASP A 34 10.78 29.28 -3.07
CA ASP A 34 10.20 28.06 -3.64
C ASP A 34 10.48 26.82 -2.78
N GLU A 35 11.74 26.66 -2.36
CA GLU A 35 12.17 25.48 -1.61
C GLU A 35 11.47 25.41 -0.25
N ARG A 36 11.35 26.54 0.46
CA ARG A 36 10.65 26.58 1.72
C ARG A 36 9.17 26.23 1.57
N ILE A 37 8.50 26.78 0.56
CA ILE A 37 7.08 26.48 0.29
C ILE A 37 6.92 24.99 -0.04
N PHE A 38 7.75 24.45 -0.92
CA PHE A 38 7.70 23.04 -1.32
C PHE A 38 7.87 22.09 -0.13
N GLN A 39 8.89 22.30 0.70
CA GLN A 39 9.18 21.39 1.81
C GLN A 39 8.12 21.49 2.92
N GLU A 40 7.55 22.67 3.17
CA GLU A 40 6.45 22.80 4.14
C GLU A 40 5.14 22.20 3.60
N ALA A 41 4.83 22.39 2.31
CA ALA A 41 3.69 21.71 1.69
C ALA A 41 3.83 20.19 1.71
N ARG A 42 5.02 19.67 1.37
CA ARG A 42 5.36 18.26 1.48
C ARG A 42 5.19 17.75 2.92
N ARG A 43 5.67 18.51 3.91
CA ARG A 43 5.56 18.15 5.33
C ARG A 43 4.11 18.04 5.80
N VAL A 44 3.25 18.97 5.40
CA VAL A 44 1.81 18.94 5.74
C VAL A 44 1.14 17.73 5.08
N ALA A 45 1.33 17.53 3.77
CA ALA A 45 0.73 16.40 3.05
C ALA A 45 1.17 15.04 3.62
N ILE A 46 2.45 14.90 4.02
CA ILE A 46 2.94 13.70 4.70
C ILE A 46 2.23 13.49 6.04
N ALA A 47 2.04 14.57 6.82
CA ALA A 47 1.35 14.49 8.10
C ALA A 47 -0.13 14.08 7.95
N GLU A 48 -0.82 14.59 6.92
CA GLU A 48 -2.18 14.17 6.58
C GLU A 48 -2.24 12.68 6.22
N PHE A 49 -1.35 12.22 5.33
CA PHE A 49 -1.28 10.82 4.94
C PHE A 49 -1.00 9.88 6.13
N GLN A 50 -0.06 10.26 7.00
CA GLN A 50 0.25 9.50 8.22
C GLN A 50 -0.92 9.50 9.21
N HIS A 51 -1.63 10.63 9.34
CA HIS A 51 -2.79 10.72 10.21
C HIS A 51 -3.91 9.78 9.75
N ILE A 52 -4.30 9.86 8.49
CA ILE A 52 -5.30 8.98 7.88
C ILE A 52 -4.88 7.50 8.07
N SER A 53 -3.62 7.18 7.79
CA SER A 53 -3.10 5.82 7.93
C SER A 53 -3.20 5.29 9.36
N TYR A 54 -2.68 6.01 10.36
CA TYR A 54 -2.64 5.51 11.75
C TYR A 54 -3.95 5.66 12.52
N TYR A 55 -4.71 6.73 12.29
CA TYR A 55 -5.85 7.09 13.15
C TYR A 55 -7.20 6.77 12.53
N GLU A 56 -7.29 6.63 11.21
CA GLU A 56 -8.55 6.32 10.54
C GLU A 56 -8.56 4.89 10.01
N TRP A 57 -7.56 4.52 9.22
CA TRP A 57 -7.58 3.25 8.50
C TRP A 57 -7.03 2.05 9.30
N LEU A 58 -5.78 2.11 9.78
CA LEU A 58 -5.17 1.00 10.51
C LEU A 58 -5.99 0.51 11.72
N PRO A 59 -6.71 1.35 12.49
CA PRO A 59 -7.54 0.89 13.60
C PRO A 59 -8.69 -0.04 13.18
N ILE A 60 -9.15 0.05 11.93
CA ILE A 60 -10.19 -0.82 11.37
C ILE A 60 -9.60 -2.22 11.17
N PHE A 61 -8.40 -2.30 10.58
CA PHE A 61 -7.76 -3.56 10.23
C PHE A 61 -7.00 -4.21 11.40
N LEU A 62 -6.14 -3.47 12.09
CA LEU A 62 -5.33 -3.96 13.21
C LEU A 62 -6.07 -3.96 14.54
N GLY A 63 -7.24 -3.31 14.61
CA GLY A 63 -8.03 -3.17 15.81
C GLY A 63 -7.55 -2.05 16.73
N GLN A 64 -8.46 -1.14 17.06
CA GLN A 64 -8.16 0.05 17.87
C GLN A 64 -7.51 -0.27 19.23
N LYS A 65 -7.96 -1.33 19.91
CA LYS A 65 -7.36 -1.76 21.19
C LYS A 65 -5.92 -2.24 21.03
N ASN A 66 -5.65 -3.02 19.98
CA ASN A 66 -4.30 -3.51 19.67
C ASN A 66 -3.37 -2.33 19.34
N MET A 67 -3.83 -1.36 18.55
CA MET A 67 -3.03 -0.18 18.21
C MET A 67 -2.69 0.68 19.43
N ARG A 68 -3.62 0.87 20.37
CA ARG A 68 -3.36 1.61 21.62
C ARG A 68 -2.38 0.85 22.51
N ASN A 69 -2.59 -0.45 22.70
CA ASN A 69 -1.78 -1.27 23.60
C ASN A 69 -0.32 -1.39 23.14
N ASN A 70 -0.07 -1.33 21.84
CA ASN A 70 1.27 -1.43 21.26
C ASN A 70 1.89 -0.06 20.92
N GLY A 71 1.26 1.06 21.32
CA GLY A 71 1.82 2.39 21.12
C GLY A 71 1.85 2.87 19.67
N LEU A 72 0.92 2.39 18.83
CA LEU A 72 0.76 2.87 17.45
C LEU A 72 -0.17 4.08 17.36
N ILE A 73 -1.07 4.27 18.32
CA ILE A 73 -1.94 5.46 18.45
C ILE A 73 -2.07 5.86 19.91
N TYR A 74 -2.39 7.14 20.13
CA TYR A 74 -2.45 7.76 21.45
C TYR A 74 -3.70 8.63 21.57
N GLU A 75 -4.27 8.70 22.76
CA GLU A 75 -5.28 9.70 23.08
C GLU A 75 -4.58 11.03 23.39
N THR A 76 -4.85 12.05 22.57
CA THR A 76 -4.25 13.38 22.69
C THR A 76 -5.33 14.42 22.99
N THR A 77 -5.00 15.44 23.78
CA THR A 77 -5.87 16.61 23.94
C THR A 77 -5.72 17.56 22.74
N PRO A 78 -6.76 18.33 22.38
CA PRO A 78 -6.66 19.32 21.30
C PRO A 78 -5.48 20.27 21.51
N GLY A 79 -4.64 20.43 20.49
CA GLY A 79 -3.43 21.27 20.54
C GLY A 79 -2.19 20.61 21.17
N SER A 80 -2.29 19.36 21.64
CA SER A 80 -1.13 18.56 22.05
C SER A 80 -0.60 17.72 20.87
N TYR A 81 0.63 17.24 21.00
CA TYR A 81 1.25 16.33 20.05
C TYR A 81 1.92 15.17 20.79
N VAL A 82 2.07 14.05 20.11
CA VAL A 82 2.85 12.92 20.61
C VAL A 82 4.27 13.04 20.07
N ASN A 83 5.25 13.03 20.97
CA ASN A 83 6.64 12.81 20.62
C ASN A 83 7.06 11.45 21.18
N ASP A 84 6.93 10.44 20.33
CA ASP A 84 7.28 9.08 20.65
C ASP A 84 8.43 8.56 19.79
N TYR A 85 9.23 9.48 19.25
CA TYR A 85 10.44 9.20 18.49
C TYR A 85 11.45 8.40 19.32
N ASP A 86 12.04 7.38 18.70
CA ASP A 86 13.05 6.52 19.29
C ASP A 86 14.10 6.14 18.22
N SER A 87 15.29 6.74 18.35
CA SER A 87 16.42 6.52 17.43
C SER A 87 17.06 5.13 17.51
N SER A 88 16.67 4.31 18.50
CA SER A 88 17.14 2.93 18.63
C SER A 88 16.36 1.94 17.76
N ILE A 89 15.24 2.37 17.18
CA ILE A 89 14.37 1.54 16.36
C ILE A 89 14.88 1.49 14.92
N ASP A 90 14.98 0.28 14.36
CA ASP A 90 15.28 0.07 12.94
C ASP A 90 14.00 0.28 12.10
N PRO A 91 13.92 1.34 11.27
CA PRO A 91 12.73 1.66 10.50
C PRO A 91 12.54 0.77 9.26
N ARG A 92 13.55 -0.05 8.89
CA ARG A 92 13.51 -0.82 7.64
C ARG A 92 12.28 -1.73 7.58
N VAL A 93 11.78 -1.90 6.36
CA VAL A 93 10.63 -2.77 6.11
C VAL A 93 11.03 -4.23 6.32
N ILE A 94 10.32 -4.92 7.21
CA ILE A 94 10.49 -6.33 7.49
C ILE A 94 10.10 -7.13 6.24
N ASN A 95 10.95 -8.06 5.82
CA ASN A 95 10.70 -8.86 4.61
C ASN A 95 9.39 -9.65 4.71
N ALA A 96 9.11 -10.27 5.87
CA ALA A 96 7.85 -10.96 6.16
C ALA A 96 6.62 -10.05 6.12
N PHE A 97 6.77 -8.78 6.51
CA PHE A 97 5.71 -7.79 6.35
C PHE A 97 5.43 -7.53 4.87
N ALA A 98 6.46 -7.17 4.09
CA ALA A 98 6.29 -6.75 2.69
C ALA A 98 5.86 -7.89 1.74
N THR A 99 6.22 -9.13 2.08
CA THR A 99 6.12 -10.29 1.20
C THR A 99 5.04 -11.28 1.63
N ALA A 100 4.56 -11.20 2.88
CA ALA A 100 3.48 -12.07 3.36
C ALA A 100 2.35 -11.28 4.04
N ALA A 101 2.59 -10.72 5.23
CA ALA A 101 1.50 -10.21 6.07
C ALA A 101 0.74 -9.04 5.42
N PHE A 102 1.45 -8.07 4.84
CA PHE A 102 0.84 -6.93 4.16
C PHE A 102 0.26 -7.27 2.78
N ARG A 103 0.47 -8.51 2.30
CA ARG A 103 -0.21 -9.00 1.09
C ARG A 103 -1.57 -9.62 1.41
N TYR A 104 -1.93 -9.74 2.68
CA TYR A 104 -3.25 -10.23 3.05
C TYR A 104 -4.36 -9.30 2.57
N PHE A 105 -4.09 -7.99 2.45
CA PHE A 105 -4.95 -7.01 1.79
C PHE A 105 -5.36 -7.38 0.36
N HIS A 106 -4.69 -8.31 -0.31
CA HIS A 106 -5.13 -8.80 -1.61
C HIS A 106 -6.47 -9.55 -1.56
N THR A 107 -6.92 -10.02 -0.39
CA THR A 107 -8.23 -10.67 -0.26
C THR A 107 -9.38 -9.68 -0.36
N GLN A 108 -9.14 -8.42 0.01
CA GLN A 108 -10.16 -7.35 -0.02
C GLN A 108 -10.35 -6.74 -1.42
N ILE A 109 -9.61 -7.21 -2.43
CA ILE A 109 -9.71 -6.67 -3.78
C ILE A 109 -10.99 -7.18 -4.46
N GLU A 110 -11.95 -6.29 -4.64
CA GLU A 110 -13.13 -6.52 -5.49
C GLU A 110 -12.75 -6.44 -6.98
N GLY A 111 -13.24 -7.39 -7.78
CA GLY A 111 -12.95 -7.52 -9.21
C GLY A 111 -13.64 -6.49 -10.11
N ARG A 112 -14.40 -5.55 -9.56
CA ARG A 112 -15.10 -4.52 -10.33
C ARG A 112 -14.96 -3.12 -9.72
N LEU A 113 -15.10 -2.13 -10.57
CA LEU A 113 -15.08 -0.71 -10.23
C LEU A 113 -16.41 -0.08 -10.68
N ASP A 114 -17.28 0.23 -9.72
CA ASP A 114 -18.56 0.85 -9.98
C ASP A 114 -18.38 2.35 -10.27
N LEU A 115 -19.02 2.83 -11.34
CA LEU A 115 -19.09 4.25 -11.67
C LEU A 115 -20.41 4.81 -11.12
N LEU A 116 -20.31 5.85 -10.30
CA LEU A 116 -21.49 6.48 -9.69
C LEU A 116 -21.63 7.94 -10.12
N SER A 117 -22.82 8.27 -10.60
CA SER A 117 -23.22 9.66 -10.86
C SER A 117 -23.34 10.49 -9.57
N GLU A 118 -23.48 11.81 -9.71
CA GLU A 118 -23.75 12.73 -8.59
C GLU A 118 -24.99 12.36 -7.77
N HIS A 119 -25.98 11.72 -8.40
CA HIS A 119 -27.20 11.25 -7.73
C HIS A 119 -27.01 9.90 -7.02
N ARG A 120 -25.76 9.41 -6.90
CA ARG A 120 -25.39 8.10 -6.34
C ARG A 120 -26.06 6.92 -7.05
N ALA A 121 -26.47 7.12 -8.30
CA ALA A 121 -26.93 6.04 -9.16
C ALA A 121 -25.74 5.44 -9.90
N ARG A 122 -25.62 4.10 -9.87
CA ARG A 122 -24.61 3.36 -10.63
C ARG A 122 -24.87 3.53 -12.13
N THR A 123 -23.94 4.14 -12.83
CA THR A 123 -24.01 4.39 -14.28
C THR A 123 -23.37 3.26 -15.08
N ALA A 124 -22.27 2.68 -14.57
CA ALA A 124 -21.61 1.52 -15.15
C ALA A 124 -20.85 0.72 -14.08
N SER A 125 -20.34 -0.44 -14.47
CA SER A 125 -19.42 -1.24 -13.66
C SER A 125 -18.32 -1.75 -14.58
N LEU A 126 -17.07 -1.46 -14.20
CA LEU A 126 -15.89 -1.81 -14.97
C LEU A 126 -15.25 -3.04 -14.36
N ARG A 127 -14.76 -3.95 -15.20
CA ARG A 127 -14.02 -5.13 -14.74
C ARG A 127 -12.57 -4.74 -14.43
N LEU A 128 -12.07 -5.02 -13.23
CA LEU A 128 -10.76 -4.59 -12.77
C LEU A 128 -9.64 -5.00 -13.74
N SER A 129 -9.64 -6.26 -14.18
CA SER A 129 -8.56 -6.79 -15.04
C SER A 129 -8.48 -6.13 -16.42
N ASP A 130 -9.54 -5.49 -16.90
CA ASP A 130 -9.53 -4.76 -18.18
C ASP A 130 -8.81 -3.41 -18.09
N TRP A 131 -8.61 -2.89 -16.88
CA TRP A 131 -8.12 -1.53 -16.65
C TRP A 131 -6.80 -1.46 -15.87
N LEU A 132 -6.21 -2.60 -15.50
CA LEU A 132 -4.85 -2.64 -14.96
C LEU A 132 -3.85 -2.07 -15.98
N ASN A 133 -2.97 -1.17 -15.54
CA ASN A 133 -2.02 -0.43 -16.39
C ASN A 133 -2.67 0.47 -17.48
N ARG A 134 -3.96 0.81 -17.37
CA ARG A 134 -4.70 1.63 -18.35
C ARG A 134 -5.37 2.83 -17.67
N PRO A 135 -4.62 3.90 -17.36
CA PRO A 135 -5.15 5.04 -16.60
C PRO A 135 -6.12 5.93 -17.41
N VAL A 136 -6.36 5.67 -18.69
CA VAL A 136 -7.28 6.43 -19.54
C VAL A 136 -8.70 6.52 -18.97
N VAL A 137 -9.17 5.47 -18.29
CA VAL A 137 -10.50 5.49 -17.64
C VAL A 137 -10.55 6.46 -16.47
N VAL A 138 -9.41 6.72 -15.83
CA VAL A 138 -9.33 7.62 -14.70
C VAL A 138 -9.56 9.05 -15.14
N GLU A 139 -9.01 9.47 -16.29
CA GLU A 139 -9.30 10.83 -16.81
C GLU A 139 -10.76 10.98 -17.25
N ALA A 140 -11.30 9.95 -17.91
CA ALA A 140 -12.66 9.99 -18.42
C ALA A 140 -13.73 9.97 -17.32
N GLU A 141 -13.51 9.20 -16.26
CA GLU A 141 -14.53 8.85 -15.27
C GLU A 141 -14.14 9.20 -13.83
N PHE A 142 -13.15 10.08 -13.63
CA PHE A 142 -12.56 10.37 -12.31
C PHE A 142 -13.59 10.56 -11.20
N ASP A 143 -14.53 11.47 -11.39
CA ASP A 143 -15.50 11.81 -10.34
C ASP A 143 -16.44 10.63 -10.06
N ASN A 144 -16.80 9.88 -11.10
CA ASN A 144 -17.66 8.71 -10.96
C ASN A 144 -16.94 7.54 -10.28
N LEU A 145 -15.66 7.34 -10.61
CA LEU A 145 -14.76 6.39 -9.94
C LEU A 145 -14.56 6.78 -8.47
N CYS A 146 -14.30 8.05 -8.17
CA CYS A 146 -14.14 8.53 -6.80
C CYS A 146 -15.39 8.30 -5.97
N ARG A 147 -16.58 8.56 -6.52
CA ARG A 147 -17.85 8.24 -5.86
C ARG A 147 -18.04 6.74 -5.66
N GLY A 148 -17.64 5.92 -6.63
CA GLY A 148 -17.64 4.47 -6.50
C GLY A 148 -16.71 3.99 -5.39
N MET A 149 -15.47 4.43 -5.39
CA MET A 149 -14.44 4.04 -4.41
C MET A 149 -14.80 4.37 -2.95
N VAL A 150 -15.63 5.38 -2.70
CA VAL A 150 -16.07 5.74 -1.33
C VAL A 150 -17.42 5.12 -0.94
N THR A 151 -18.07 4.35 -1.82
CA THR A 151 -19.40 3.76 -1.56
C THR A 151 -19.51 2.28 -1.90
N GLN A 152 -18.66 1.78 -2.79
CA GLN A 152 -18.55 0.37 -3.11
C GLN A 152 -17.88 -0.34 -1.93
N PRO A 153 -18.48 -1.41 -1.40
CA PRO A 153 -17.82 -2.27 -0.43
C PRO A 153 -16.59 -2.96 -1.04
N GLU A 154 -15.57 -3.14 -0.23
CA GLU A 154 -14.48 -4.08 -0.52
C GLU A 154 -14.91 -5.54 -0.27
N GLU A 155 -14.10 -6.50 -0.73
CA GLU A 155 -14.29 -7.91 -0.38
C GLU A 155 -13.89 -8.18 1.08
N ASP A 156 -14.42 -9.27 1.65
CA ASP A 156 -14.08 -9.68 3.01
C ASP A 156 -12.59 -10.07 3.13
N THR A 157 -12.03 -9.91 4.33
CA THR A 157 -10.67 -10.39 4.63
C THR A 157 -10.69 -11.88 4.96
N ASP A 158 -10.76 -12.77 3.96
CA ASP A 158 -10.90 -14.20 4.18
C ASP A 158 -10.15 -15.07 3.15
N ASP A 159 -10.53 -16.36 3.01
CA ASP A 159 -9.92 -17.28 2.05
C ASP A 159 -10.55 -17.23 0.64
N ASN A 160 -11.51 -16.33 0.42
CA ASN A 160 -12.10 -16.06 -0.87
C ASN A 160 -11.26 -14.99 -1.60
N LEU A 161 -10.96 -15.26 -2.87
CA LEU A 161 -10.20 -14.33 -3.71
C LEU A 161 -10.99 -14.12 -4.99
N ASP A 162 -11.19 -12.86 -5.36
CA ASP A 162 -11.89 -12.53 -6.60
C ASP A 162 -11.14 -13.15 -7.79
N THR A 163 -11.90 -13.73 -8.71
CA THR A 163 -11.40 -14.29 -9.96
C THR A 163 -10.56 -13.31 -10.78
N GLU A 164 -10.79 -12.00 -10.66
CA GLU A 164 -10.10 -10.94 -11.37
C GLU A 164 -8.63 -10.81 -10.98
N ILE A 165 -8.29 -11.11 -9.72
CA ILE A 165 -6.90 -11.14 -9.24
C ILE A 165 -6.31 -12.55 -9.23
N LYS A 166 -7.16 -13.58 -9.22
CA LYS A 166 -6.72 -14.98 -9.16
C LYS A 166 -6.50 -15.62 -10.53
N HIS A 167 -7.31 -15.30 -11.54
CA HIS A 167 -7.20 -15.89 -12.88
C HIS A 167 -6.89 -14.87 -13.96
N PHE A 168 -7.11 -13.58 -13.69
CA PHE A 168 -7.12 -12.54 -14.71
C PHE A 168 -6.18 -11.37 -14.39
N LEU A 169 -5.33 -11.48 -13.37
CA LEU A 169 -4.39 -10.42 -13.01
C LEU A 169 -3.49 -10.10 -14.21
N PHE A 170 -3.43 -8.84 -14.61
CA PHE A 170 -2.68 -8.38 -15.78
C PHE A 170 -2.94 -9.18 -17.07
N ARG A 171 -4.17 -9.71 -17.26
CA ARG A 171 -4.49 -10.44 -18.50
C ARG A 171 -4.40 -9.57 -19.75
N LEU A 172 -4.64 -8.26 -19.62
CA LEU A 172 -4.77 -7.34 -20.75
C LEU A 172 -5.79 -7.91 -21.76
N ASP A 173 -5.38 -8.09 -23.03
CA ASP A 173 -6.25 -8.64 -24.07
C ASP A 173 -6.16 -10.18 -24.18
N ASN A 174 -5.46 -10.85 -23.27
CA ASN A 174 -5.34 -12.31 -23.25
C ASN A 174 -6.56 -12.96 -22.55
N PRO A 175 -6.89 -14.22 -22.94
CA PRO A 175 -8.02 -14.95 -22.34
C PRO A 175 -7.79 -15.36 -20.87
N ILE A 176 -6.52 -15.42 -20.42
CA ILE A 176 -6.13 -15.72 -19.04
C ILE A 176 -5.03 -14.74 -18.62
N GLY A 177 -4.96 -14.44 -17.32
CA GLY A 177 -3.91 -13.63 -16.72
C GLY A 177 -3.03 -14.47 -15.80
N GLN A 178 -2.50 -13.80 -14.79
CA GLN A 178 -1.70 -14.40 -13.73
C GLN A 178 -2.55 -14.63 -12.48
N ASP A 179 -2.01 -15.42 -11.54
CA ASP A 179 -2.62 -15.69 -10.24
C ASP A 179 -1.85 -14.96 -9.15
N LEU A 180 -2.46 -13.90 -8.57
CA LEU A 180 -1.83 -13.07 -7.56
C LEU A 180 -1.42 -13.87 -6.31
N LYS A 181 -2.24 -14.83 -5.87
CA LYS A 181 -1.95 -15.60 -4.66
C LYS A 181 -0.85 -16.63 -4.93
N ALA A 182 -0.81 -17.23 -6.12
CA ALA A 182 0.30 -18.09 -6.52
C ALA A 182 1.61 -17.28 -6.61
N ILE A 183 1.57 -16.05 -7.11
CA ILE A 183 2.72 -15.13 -7.10
C ILE A 183 3.16 -14.84 -5.68
N ASP A 184 2.24 -14.57 -4.76
CA ASP A 184 2.57 -14.29 -3.35
C ASP A 184 3.25 -15.47 -2.68
N ILE A 185 2.77 -16.70 -2.92
CA ILE A 185 3.39 -17.94 -2.44
C ILE A 185 4.80 -18.10 -3.03
N GLN A 186 4.95 -17.94 -4.34
CA GLN A 186 6.26 -18.04 -4.98
C GLN A 186 7.21 -16.93 -4.52
N ARG A 187 6.72 -15.73 -4.23
CA ARG A 187 7.51 -14.63 -3.70
C ARG A 187 7.97 -14.90 -2.26
N ASN A 188 7.12 -15.57 -1.46
CA ASN A 188 7.47 -16.04 -0.12
C ASN A 188 8.74 -16.93 -0.16
N ARG A 189 8.76 -17.86 -1.11
CA ARG A 189 9.87 -18.81 -1.34
C ARG A 189 11.10 -18.15 -1.95
N ASP A 190 10.91 -17.28 -2.95
CA ASP A 190 11.97 -16.49 -3.58
C ASP A 190 12.73 -15.64 -2.55
N HIS A 191 12.01 -15.05 -1.60
CA HIS A 191 12.58 -14.25 -0.52
C HIS A 191 13.14 -15.09 0.64
N GLY A 192 13.07 -16.42 0.55
CA GLY A 192 13.56 -17.33 1.59
C GLY A 192 12.90 -17.09 2.95
N LEU A 193 11.61 -16.75 2.97
CA LEU A 193 10.91 -16.53 4.23
C LEU A 193 10.83 -17.83 5.03
N ALA A 194 11.01 -17.71 6.35
CA ALA A 194 10.87 -18.81 7.27
C ALA A 194 9.44 -19.37 7.26
N SER A 195 9.28 -20.60 7.75
CA SER A 195 7.99 -21.30 7.72
C SER A 195 6.93 -20.56 8.55
N TYR A 196 5.66 -20.85 8.29
CA TYR A 196 4.56 -20.41 9.15
C TYR A 196 4.80 -20.79 10.61
N ASN A 197 5.36 -21.97 10.89
CA ASN A 197 5.67 -22.42 12.25
C ASN A 197 6.75 -21.59 12.94
N ASP A 198 7.78 -21.15 12.21
CA ASP A 198 8.83 -20.28 12.76
C ASP A 198 8.26 -18.91 13.15
N PHE A 199 7.34 -18.37 12.33
CA PHE A 199 6.65 -17.12 12.64
C PHE A 199 5.62 -17.27 13.76
N ARG A 200 4.94 -18.41 13.86
CA ARG A 200 4.08 -18.71 15.02
C ARG A 200 4.89 -18.63 16.31
N GLU A 201 6.02 -19.33 16.36
CA GLU A 201 6.90 -19.32 17.54
C GLU A 201 7.46 -17.92 17.82
N PHE A 202 7.91 -17.20 16.78
CA PHE A 202 8.36 -15.81 16.90
C PHE A 202 7.28 -14.89 17.50
N CYS A 203 6.02 -15.08 17.11
CA CYS A 203 4.86 -14.34 17.62
C CYS A 203 4.30 -14.91 18.94
N GLY A 204 5.01 -15.83 19.60
CA GLY A 204 4.64 -16.38 20.91
C GLY A 204 3.56 -17.46 20.88
N LEU A 205 3.21 -17.98 19.71
CA LEU A 205 2.28 -19.09 19.54
C LEU A 205 3.00 -20.43 19.66
N LYS A 206 2.25 -21.50 19.97
CA LYS A 206 2.81 -22.85 20.01
C LYS A 206 3.16 -23.31 18.60
N ARG A 207 4.40 -23.80 18.42
CA ARG A 207 4.84 -24.51 17.21
C ARG A 207 4.03 -25.78 17.02
N ALA A 208 3.53 -26.01 15.80
CA ALA A 208 2.77 -27.21 15.47
C ALA A 208 3.71 -28.39 15.16
N THR A 209 3.45 -29.54 15.77
CA THR A 209 4.16 -30.80 15.50
C THR A 209 3.37 -31.73 14.58
N THR A 210 2.05 -31.60 14.59
CA THR A 210 1.14 -32.25 13.63
C THR A 210 0.19 -31.22 13.03
N PHE A 211 -0.49 -31.56 11.93
CA PHE A 211 -1.46 -30.66 11.31
C PHE A 211 -2.64 -30.34 12.25
N GLU A 212 -2.97 -31.24 13.16
CA GLU A 212 -4.03 -31.06 14.16
C GLU A 212 -3.68 -29.95 15.18
N ASP A 213 -2.39 -29.68 15.41
CA ASP A 213 -1.99 -28.55 16.28
C ASP A 213 -2.42 -27.20 15.68
N PHE A 214 -2.66 -27.09 14.36
CA PHE A 214 -3.20 -25.88 13.73
C PHE A 214 -4.69 -25.63 13.98
N LEU A 215 -5.42 -26.60 14.55
CA LEU A 215 -6.86 -26.44 14.86
C LEU A 215 -7.12 -25.40 15.96
N ASP A 216 -6.07 -24.89 16.61
CA ASP A 216 -6.15 -23.78 17.56
C ASP A 216 -6.55 -22.46 16.90
N LEU A 217 -6.17 -22.27 15.63
CA LEU A 217 -6.36 -21.02 14.89
C LEU A 217 -6.93 -21.23 13.47
N ILE A 218 -6.82 -22.41 12.89
CA ILE A 218 -7.23 -22.71 11.51
C ILE A 218 -8.40 -23.70 11.50
N SER A 219 -9.38 -23.47 10.62
CA SER A 219 -10.57 -24.32 10.56
C SER A 219 -10.24 -25.78 10.17
N PRO A 220 -11.03 -26.78 10.62
CA PRO A 220 -10.80 -28.18 10.23
C PRO A 220 -10.76 -28.41 8.73
N ARG A 221 -11.61 -27.69 7.96
CA ARG A 221 -11.62 -27.76 6.50
C ARG A 221 -10.29 -27.30 5.90
N HIS A 222 -9.70 -26.25 6.45
CA HIS A 222 -8.43 -25.68 5.97
C HIS A 222 -7.23 -26.53 6.40
N VAL A 223 -7.23 -27.07 7.62
CA VAL A 223 -6.22 -28.04 8.07
C VAL A 223 -6.18 -29.26 7.14
N GLU A 224 -7.34 -29.73 6.68
CA GLU A 224 -7.44 -30.85 5.73
C GLU A 224 -6.84 -30.52 4.37
N LYS A 225 -7.04 -29.30 3.88
CA LYS A 225 -6.37 -28.80 2.67
C LYS A 225 -4.85 -28.70 2.88
N LEU A 226 -4.40 -28.16 4.01
CA LEU A 226 -2.97 -28.06 4.31
C LEU A 226 -2.31 -29.44 4.31
N ARG A 227 -2.91 -30.44 4.99
CA ARG A 227 -2.41 -31.82 5.00
C ARG A 227 -2.36 -32.46 3.61
N ALA A 228 -3.27 -32.07 2.72
CA ALA A 228 -3.29 -32.58 1.35
C ALA A 228 -2.21 -31.95 0.45
N HIS A 229 -1.70 -30.77 0.81
CA HIS A 229 -0.77 -29.99 -0.03
C HIS A 229 0.66 -29.88 0.53
N TYR A 230 0.84 -30.05 1.84
CA TYR A 230 2.13 -29.99 2.53
C TYR A 230 2.47 -31.34 3.15
N THR A 231 3.76 -31.71 3.14
CA THR A 231 4.21 -32.99 3.71
C THR A 231 4.28 -32.91 5.24
N SER A 232 4.73 -31.77 5.76
CA SER A 232 4.85 -31.48 7.18
C SER A 232 4.22 -30.12 7.54
N PRO A 233 3.74 -29.91 8.77
CA PRO A 233 3.41 -28.57 9.29
C PRO A 233 4.57 -27.57 9.17
N GLU A 234 5.81 -28.07 9.16
CA GLU A 234 7.03 -27.28 9.00
C GLU A 234 7.23 -26.71 7.58
N ASP A 235 6.52 -27.26 6.59
CA ASP A 235 6.66 -26.84 5.19
C ASP A 235 5.67 -25.74 4.81
N VAL A 236 4.73 -25.37 5.69
CA VAL A 236 3.65 -24.43 5.36
C VAL A 236 4.23 -23.03 5.16
N ASP A 237 4.09 -22.49 3.94
CA ASP A 237 4.49 -21.13 3.59
C ASP A 237 3.77 -20.10 4.51
N LEU A 238 4.49 -19.09 5.00
CA LEU A 238 3.94 -18.06 5.90
C LEU A 238 2.68 -17.40 5.33
N THR A 239 2.71 -17.03 4.04
CA THR A 239 1.57 -16.36 3.38
C THR A 239 0.33 -17.24 3.29
N VAL A 240 0.50 -18.57 3.34
CA VAL A 240 -0.61 -19.52 3.33
C VAL A 240 -1.14 -19.70 4.75
N GLY A 241 -0.28 -20.13 5.68
CA GLY A 241 -0.69 -20.41 7.06
C GLY A 241 -1.31 -19.19 7.75
N GLY A 242 -0.64 -18.02 7.67
CA GLY A 242 -1.13 -16.79 8.30
C GLY A 242 -2.45 -16.28 7.73
N SER A 243 -2.73 -16.52 6.44
CA SER A 243 -4.00 -16.11 5.80
C SER A 243 -5.20 -16.98 6.16
N LEU A 244 -4.97 -18.14 6.79
CA LEU A 244 -6.00 -19.10 7.16
C LEU A 244 -6.33 -19.07 8.66
N GLU A 245 -5.62 -18.25 9.43
CA GLU A 245 -5.90 -18.04 10.84
C GLU A 245 -7.23 -17.31 11.04
N ALA A 246 -8.00 -17.74 12.03
CA ALA A 246 -9.15 -17.00 12.52
C ALA A 246 -8.72 -15.63 13.05
N HIS A 247 -9.51 -14.61 12.73
CA HIS A 247 -9.21 -13.24 13.13
C HIS A 247 -9.20 -13.06 14.65
N VAL A 248 -8.29 -12.22 15.12
CA VAL A 248 -8.32 -11.73 16.49
C VAL A 248 -9.52 -10.80 16.67
N ALA A 249 -10.25 -10.94 17.79
CA ALA A 249 -11.44 -10.15 18.05
C ALA A 249 -11.17 -8.63 17.93
N GLY A 250 -11.88 -7.97 17.02
CA GLY A 250 -11.76 -6.54 16.75
C GLY A 250 -10.63 -6.16 15.77
N ALA A 251 -9.99 -7.13 15.13
CA ALA A 251 -9.06 -6.97 14.02
C ALA A 251 -9.49 -7.85 12.84
N LEU A 252 -8.95 -7.59 11.65
CA LEU A 252 -9.21 -8.34 10.42
C LEU A 252 -8.03 -9.26 10.06
N ALA A 253 -7.22 -9.64 11.05
CA ALA A 253 -6.08 -10.52 10.86
C ALA A 253 -5.97 -11.53 12.00
N GLY A 254 -5.46 -12.72 11.68
CA GLY A 254 -5.05 -13.70 12.67
C GLY A 254 -3.82 -13.25 13.48
N PRO A 255 -3.52 -13.92 14.60
CA PRO A 255 -2.46 -13.51 15.51
C PRO A 255 -1.07 -13.40 14.88
N THR A 256 -0.71 -14.27 13.92
CA THR A 256 0.62 -14.25 13.28
C THR A 256 0.77 -13.02 12.39
N PHE A 257 -0.21 -12.75 11.52
CA PHE A 257 -0.17 -11.54 10.68
C PHE A 257 -0.35 -10.28 11.51
N LEU A 258 -1.22 -10.27 12.51
CA LEU A 258 -1.40 -9.11 13.39
C LEU A 258 -0.10 -8.74 14.11
N CYS A 259 0.64 -9.72 14.61
CA CYS A 259 1.97 -9.56 15.21
C CYS A 259 2.96 -8.88 14.24
N ILE A 260 3.11 -9.41 13.02
CA ILE A 260 4.04 -8.87 12.01
C ILE A 260 3.65 -7.45 11.56
N LEU A 261 2.35 -7.23 11.32
CA LEU A 261 1.82 -5.93 10.90
C LEU A 261 2.02 -4.87 11.99
N THR A 262 1.68 -5.21 13.24
CA THR A 262 1.82 -4.31 14.39
C THR A 262 3.27 -3.89 14.58
N GLU A 263 4.21 -4.83 14.49
CA GLU A 263 5.65 -4.55 14.62
C GLU A 263 6.14 -3.61 13.51
N GLN A 264 5.77 -3.83 12.25
CA GLN A 264 6.19 -2.94 11.17
C GLN A 264 5.66 -1.52 11.36
N PHE A 265 4.37 -1.37 11.63
CA PHE A 265 3.78 -0.05 11.81
C PHE A 265 4.25 0.65 13.08
N PHE A 266 4.63 -0.10 14.12
CA PHE A 266 5.36 0.45 15.26
C PHE A 266 6.71 1.04 14.81
N ARG A 267 7.52 0.27 14.08
CA ARG A 267 8.84 0.74 13.59
C ARG A 267 8.75 2.00 12.74
N THR A 268 7.83 2.01 11.77
CA THR A 268 7.64 3.14 10.87
C THR A 268 7.13 4.39 11.58
N ARG A 269 6.43 4.25 12.72
CA ARG A 269 5.95 5.39 13.53
C ARG A 269 7.06 6.04 14.34
N LYS A 270 7.92 5.22 14.93
CA LYS A 270 8.89 5.62 15.97
C LYS A 270 10.12 6.34 15.41
N MET A 271 10.35 6.31 14.11
CA MET A 271 11.60 6.77 13.51
C MET A 271 11.35 7.68 12.31
N THR A 272 12.30 8.58 12.02
CA THR A 272 12.29 9.49 10.86
C THR A 272 13.49 9.24 9.96
N ASP A 273 13.30 9.52 8.67
CA ASP A 273 14.32 9.57 7.63
C ASP A 273 15.51 10.48 7.94
N LYS A 274 15.32 11.53 8.75
CA LYS A 274 16.39 12.50 9.08
C LYS A 274 17.55 11.91 9.87
N ASP A 275 17.29 10.86 10.64
CA ASP A 275 18.26 10.27 11.57
C ASP A 275 18.74 8.89 11.10
N VAL A 276 18.33 8.44 9.91
CA VAL A 276 18.92 7.24 9.30
C VAL A 276 20.26 7.60 8.69
N ALA A 277 21.33 7.18 9.37
CA ALA A 277 22.63 7.07 8.71
C ALA A 277 22.50 6.01 7.60
N CYS A 278 22.81 6.38 6.35
CA CYS A 278 23.02 5.38 5.31
C CYS A 278 24.09 4.41 5.83
N PRO A 279 23.78 3.11 6.02
CA PRO A 279 24.79 2.18 6.50
C PRO A 279 25.91 2.18 5.46
N HIS A 280 27.12 2.59 5.88
CA HIS A 280 28.31 2.42 5.06
C HIS A 280 28.41 0.92 4.76
N VAL A 281 28.08 0.53 3.52
CA VAL A 281 28.19 -0.85 3.07
C VAL A 281 29.66 -1.22 3.20
N GLN A 282 29.99 -2.01 4.21
CA GLN A 282 31.34 -2.51 4.39
C GLN A 282 31.62 -3.52 3.27
N PHE A 283 32.77 -3.37 2.60
CA PHE A 283 33.24 -4.39 1.66
C PHE A 283 33.28 -5.76 2.36
N GLY A 284 32.51 -6.73 1.84
CA GLY A 284 32.40 -8.07 2.41
C GLY A 284 31.18 -8.32 3.31
N ALA A 285 30.28 -7.34 3.49
CA ALA A 285 28.99 -7.58 4.13
C ALA A 285 28.14 -8.58 3.30
N PRO A 286 27.27 -9.39 3.94
CA PRO A 286 26.30 -10.22 3.23
C PRO A 286 25.45 -9.36 2.27
N ALA A 287 25.10 -9.93 1.12
CA ALA A 287 24.21 -9.25 0.18
C ALA A 287 22.85 -9.01 0.86
N GLU A 288 22.44 -7.76 0.95
CA GLU A 288 21.10 -7.38 1.39
C GLU A 288 20.17 -7.27 0.18
N GLN A 289 18.86 -7.41 0.42
CA GLN A 289 17.84 -7.23 -0.62
C GLN A 289 17.82 -5.77 -1.09
N LEU A 290 17.82 -5.57 -2.40
CA LEU A 290 17.68 -4.24 -2.99
C LEU A 290 16.25 -3.72 -2.73
N THR A 291 16.14 -2.53 -2.13
CA THR A 291 14.88 -1.79 -2.04
C THR A 291 14.94 -0.58 -2.95
N GLU A 292 13.91 -0.42 -3.78
CA GLU A 292 13.71 0.78 -4.60
C GLU A 292 12.74 1.77 -3.92
N VAL A 293 12.27 1.49 -2.71
CA VAL A 293 11.37 2.37 -1.95
C VAL A 293 11.93 2.68 -0.57
N THR A 294 11.58 3.85 -0.04
CA THR A 294 11.93 4.21 1.34
C THR A 294 11.10 3.38 2.32
N ALA A 295 11.61 3.19 3.54
CA ALA A 295 10.88 2.47 4.59
C ALA A 295 9.85 3.34 5.33
N PHE A 296 9.72 4.60 4.92
CA PHE A 296 8.98 5.64 5.60
C PHE A 296 7.63 5.89 4.93
N MET A 297 6.65 6.33 5.71
CA MET A 297 5.42 6.90 5.15
C MET A 297 5.64 8.38 4.81
N ASP A 298 6.49 8.62 3.82
CA ASP A 298 7.01 9.94 3.41
C ASP A 298 6.42 10.44 2.08
N LEU A 299 5.37 9.77 1.60
CA LEU A 299 4.75 10.00 0.29
C LEU A 299 5.76 9.91 -0.86
N SER A 300 6.78 9.05 -0.77
CA SER A 300 7.69 8.74 -1.89
C SER A 300 6.95 8.28 -3.15
N LEU A 301 5.73 7.77 -3.03
CA LEU A 301 4.83 7.49 -4.16
C LEU A 301 4.43 8.73 -4.99
N VAL A 302 4.45 9.92 -4.37
CA VAL A 302 4.22 11.23 -5.03
C VAL A 302 5.56 11.90 -5.32
N TYR A 303 6.45 11.94 -4.34
CA TYR A 303 7.66 12.79 -4.36
C TYR A 303 8.92 12.10 -4.89
N GLY A 304 8.92 10.78 -5.02
CA GLY A 304 10.10 9.98 -5.33
C GLY A 304 10.91 9.59 -4.11
N ASN A 305 11.85 8.68 -4.31
CA ASN A 305 12.75 8.13 -3.29
C ASN A 305 14.15 8.78 -3.28
N SER A 306 14.39 9.76 -4.15
CA SER A 306 15.67 10.44 -4.33
C SER A 306 15.48 11.89 -4.72
N ASP A 307 16.44 12.74 -4.37
CA ASP A 307 16.41 14.17 -4.72
C ASP A 307 16.36 14.40 -6.23
N GLN A 308 17.03 13.53 -7.01
CA GLN A 308 17.01 13.60 -8.47
C GLN A 308 15.60 13.33 -9.03
N MET A 309 14.92 12.29 -8.53
CA MET A 309 13.55 12.00 -8.94
C MET A 309 12.60 13.11 -8.51
N ASN A 310 12.75 13.59 -7.27
CA ASN A 310 11.94 14.69 -6.74
C ASN A 310 12.09 15.97 -7.56
N ALA A 311 13.33 16.36 -7.90
CA ALA A 311 13.61 17.52 -8.74
C ALA A 311 12.95 17.41 -10.12
N GLY A 312 12.91 16.21 -10.71
CA GLY A 312 12.24 15.95 -11.99
C GLY A 312 10.72 16.08 -11.96
N LEU A 313 10.11 16.18 -10.77
CA LEU A 313 8.66 16.28 -10.56
C LEU A 313 8.22 17.68 -10.12
N ARG A 314 9.15 18.64 -9.96
CA ARG A 314 8.89 19.98 -9.41
C ARG A 314 8.92 21.05 -10.49
N THR A 315 8.08 22.07 -10.34
CA THR A 315 8.12 23.26 -11.21
C THR A 315 9.27 24.20 -10.86
N PHE A 316 9.80 24.10 -9.62
CA PHE A 316 10.68 25.10 -9.00
C PHE A 316 10.11 26.52 -9.03
N SER A 317 8.78 26.63 -9.00
CA SER A 317 8.05 27.87 -8.90
C SER A 317 6.82 27.71 -8.01
N GLY A 318 6.72 28.54 -6.97
CA GLY A 318 5.58 28.56 -6.04
C GLY A 318 5.50 27.33 -5.14
N GLY A 319 6.58 26.55 -5.03
CA GLY A 319 6.65 25.29 -4.30
C GLY A 319 5.77 24.19 -4.88
N ARG A 320 5.43 24.25 -6.18
CA ARG A 320 4.48 23.32 -6.82
C ARG A 320 5.16 22.10 -7.43
N MET A 321 4.40 21.02 -7.50
CA MET A 321 4.66 19.87 -8.36
C MET A 321 4.21 20.17 -9.79
N ILE A 322 4.90 19.58 -10.78
CA ILE A 322 4.53 19.70 -12.19
C ILE A 322 3.15 19.06 -12.38
N THR A 323 2.28 19.77 -13.09
CA THR A 323 0.99 19.28 -13.55
C THR A 323 0.73 19.68 -15.00
N GLU A 324 -0.16 18.94 -15.65
CA GLU A 324 -0.66 19.27 -16.97
C GLU A 324 -2.17 19.51 -16.89
N GLN A 325 -2.63 20.57 -17.57
CA GLN A 325 -4.05 20.90 -17.65
C GLN A 325 -4.68 20.11 -18.80
N ARG A 326 -5.57 19.17 -18.45
CA ARG A 326 -6.38 18.42 -19.43
C ARG A 326 -7.84 18.45 -18.99
N HIS A 327 -8.72 18.81 -19.93
CA HIS A 327 -10.16 18.90 -19.69
C HIS A 327 -10.57 19.79 -18.49
N GLY A 328 -9.79 20.85 -18.21
CA GLY A 328 -10.08 21.80 -17.12
C GLY A 328 -9.69 21.30 -15.72
N ARG A 329 -8.89 20.23 -15.63
CA ARG A 329 -8.35 19.68 -14.39
C ARG A 329 -6.83 19.53 -14.48
N GLU A 330 -6.17 19.67 -13.32
CA GLU A 330 -4.76 19.35 -13.16
C GLU A 330 -4.55 17.84 -13.03
N TRP A 331 -3.64 17.33 -13.83
CA TRP A 331 -3.22 15.93 -13.80
C TRP A 331 -1.70 15.84 -13.63
N PRO A 332 -1.18 14.71 -13.14
CA PRO A 332 0.24 14.44 -13.21
C PRO A 332 0.77 14.55 -14.66
N PRO A 333 2.04 14.93 -14.83
CA PRO A 333 2.64 15.08 -16.14
C PRO A 333 2.74 13.73 -16.87
N GLN A 334 2.81 13.77 -18.20
CA GLN A 334 2.98 12.56 -18.99
C GLN A 334 4.33 11.91 -18.73
N ASN A 335 4.35 10.58 -18.61
CA ASN A 335 5.56 9.79 -18.46
C ASN A 335 6.36 9.79 -19.78
N PRO A 336 7.62 10.25 -19.79
CA PRO A 336 8.46 10.21 -20.98
C PRO A 336 8.61 8.81 -21.58
N ASN A 337 8.47 7.77 -20.76
CA ASN A 337 8.57 6.36 -21.16
C ASN A 337 7.19 5.67 -21.17
N ALA A 338 6.12 6.41 -21.49
CA ALA A 338 4.73 5.97 -21.39
C ALA A 338 4.47 4.57 -22.00
N SER A 339 5.02 4.29 -23.18
CA SER A 339 4.87 3.03 -23.91
C SER A 339 5.47 1.80 -23.22
N THR A 340 6.38 2.00 -22.24
CA THR A 340 7.00 0.92 -21.47
C THR A 340 6.36 0.72 -20.10
N VAL A 341 5.66 1.74 -19.58
CA VAL A 341 5.10 1.75 -18.22
C VAL A 341 3.59 1.47 -18.24
N CYS A 342 2.89 1.93 -19.27
CA CYS A 342 1.44 1.78 -19.41
C CYS A 342 1.07 0.90 -20.60
N THR A 343 -0.08 0.25 -20.51
CA THR A 343 -0.70 -0.39 -21.68
C THR A 343 -1.53 0.65 -22.41
N MET A 344 -1.08 1.06 -23.60
CA MET A 344 -1.71 2.13 -24.38
C MET A 344 -2.25 1.57 -25.69
N SER A 345 -3.47 1.95 -26.08
CA SER A 345 -4.04 1.64 -27.40
C SER A 345 -3.65 2.68 -28.45
N SER A 346 -3.35 3.90 -28.02
CA SER A 346 -2.93 5.03 -28.84
C SER A 346 -1.87 5.86 -28.13
N GLY A 347 -0.96 6.51 -28.89
CA GLY A 347 0.16 7.28 -28.32
C GLY A 347 -0.25 8.52 -27.51
N ASN A 348 -1.51 8.93 -27.56
CA ASN A 348 -2.04 10.09 -26.85
C ASN A 348 -2.79 9.71 -25.56
N GLU A 349 -2.84 8.42 -25.20
CA GLU A 349 -3.44 8.01 -23.93
C GLU A 349 -2.62 8.52 -22.74
N PRO A 350 -3.27 8.85 -21.62
CA PRO A 350 -2.57 9.30 -20.43
C PRO A 350 -1.70 8.17 -19.89
N CYS A 351 -0.54 8.53 -19.38
CA CYS A 351 0.33 7.66 -18.61
C CYS A 351 1.13 8.57 -17.68
N TYR A 352 0.89 8.49 -16.39
CA TYR A 352 1.36 9.48 -15.44
C TYR A 352 2.81 9.25 -15.00
N LEU A 353 3.53 10.34 -14.83
CA LEU A 353 4.79 10.41 -14.13
C LEU A 353 4.55 10.86 -12.69
N ALA A 354 5.05 10.08 -11.73
CA ALA A 354 5.03 10.39 -10.30
C ALA A 354 6.26 9.78 -9.63
N GLY A 355 6.38 9.96 -8.32
CA GLY A 355 7.44 9.38 -7.48
C GLY A 355 7.53 7.84 -7.51
N ASP A 356 6.49 7.16 -7.98
CA ASP A 356 6.48 5.71 -8.14
C ASP A 356 5.71 5.33 -9.42
N SER A 357 6.31 4.46 -10.25
CA SER A 357 5.79 4.06 -11.57
C SER A 357 4.45 3.33 -11.51
N ARG A 358 4.09 2.76 -10.35
CA ARG A 358 2.82 2.07 -10.13
C ARG A 358 1.65 3.04 -10.04
N VAL A 359 1.88 4.35 -10.18
CA VAL A 359 0.83 5.36 -10.37
C VAL A 359 -0.12 5.05 -11.53
N ASN A 360 0.25 4.14 -12.43
CA ASN A 360 -0.58 3.73 -13.55
C ASN A 360 -1.21 2.34 -13.39
N GLN A 361 -0.87 1.60 -12.33
CA GLN A 361 -1.15 0.17 -12.25
C GLN A 361 -2.61 -0.16 -11.95
N ASN A 362 -3.23 0.52 -10.99
CA ASN A 362 -4.59 0.17 -10.55
C ASN A 362 -5.50 1.41 -10.49
N PRO A 363 -6.52 1.51 -11.35
CA PRO A 363 -7.41 2.66 -11.36
C PRO A 363 -8.43 2.71 -10.22
N GLY A 364 -8.54 1.67 -9.38
CA GLY A 364 -9.64 1.60 -8.40
C GLY A 364 -9.39 0.87 -7.09
N LEU A 365 -8.14 0.61 -6.70
CA LEU A 365 -7.88 0.02 -5.39
C LEU A 365 -7.95 1.05 -4.27
N THR A 366 -9.10 1.25 -3.64
CA THR A 366 -9.17 2.11 -2.44
C THR A 366 -9.09 1.22 -1.23
N SER A 367 -8.00 1.32 -0.47
CA SER A 367 -7.90 0.70 0.85
C SER A 367 -7.88 1.77 1.95
N LEU A 368 -8.48 2.94 1.72
CA LEU A 368 -8.71 3.95 2.78
C LEU A 368 -10.20 4.00 3.15
N GLN A 369 -10.82 2.85 3.39
CA GLN A 369 -12.12 2.78 4.05
C GLN A 369 -11.97 2.37 5.50
#